data_AF-A0A7C1Z1K7-F1
#
_entry.id   AF-A0A7C1Z1K7-F1
#
_cell.length_a   1.000
_cell.length_b   1.000
_cell.length_c   1.000
_cell.angle_alpha   90.00
_cell.angle_beta   90.00
_cell.angle_gamma   90.00
#
_symmetry.space_group_name_H-M   'P 1'
#
loop_
_entity.id
_entity.type
_entity.pdbx_description
1 polymer ?
#
loop_
_entity_poly.entity_id
_entity_poly.type
_entity_poly.pdbx_seq_one_letter_code
_entity_poly.pdbx_strand_id
1 'polypeptide(L)'
;MKISARAVQGFLRAPQVGCILVYGPDRGLVDERLTLLAKTALEDLGDPFRFTEISGPSLIQEPSLLLDEAAAISFGGGRRVIMVGEATDATASAFKAFLAHR
;
A
#
# COMPACT_ATOMS: atom_id res chain seq x y z
N MET A 1 -11.53 -2.05 8.93
CA MET A 1 -12.63 -1.06 8.80
C MET A 1 -13.02 -0.96 7.33
N LYS A 2 -14.31 -0.90 7.00
CA LYS A 2 -14.79 -0.66 5.62
C LYS A 2 -15.29 0.78 5.50
N ILE A 3 -14.91 1.47 4.44
CA ILE A 3 -15.31 2.86 4.19
C ILE A 3 -16.61 2.87 3.38
N SER A 4 -17.59 3.66 3.83
CA SER A 4 -18.85 3.84 3.08
C SER A 4 -18.62 4.73 1.86
N ALA A 5 -19.42 4.55 0.80
CA ALA A 5 -19.29 5.32 -0.44
C ALA A 5 -19.26 6.85 -0.19
N ARG A 6 -20.09 7.35 0.73
CA ARG A 6 -20.16 8.77 1.10
C ARG A 6 -18.87 9.28 1.75
N ALA A 7 -18.14 8.42 2.46
CA ALA A 7 -16.94 8.79 3.19
C ALA A 7 -15.65 8.65 2.36
N VAL A 8 -15.70 8.00 1.19
CA VAL A 8 -14.51 7.72 0.36
C VAL A 8 -13.71 8.98 0.05
N GLN A 9 -14.36 10.04 -0.41
CA GLN A 9 -13.69 11.29 -0.79
C GLN A 9 -12.99 12.00 0.38
N GLY A 10 -13.53 11.85 1.59
CA GLY A 10 -12.87 12.35 2.80
C GLY A 10 -11.66 11.48 3.16
N PHE A 11 -11.85 10.17 3.12
CA PHE A 11 -10.81 9.19 3.45
C PHE A 11 -9.61 9.27 2.50
N LEU A 12 -9.82 9.43 1.19
CA LEU A 12 -8.75 9.56 0.20
C LEU A 12 -7.85 10.78 0.44
N ARG A 13 -8.38 11.85 1.06
CA ARG A 13 -7.63 13.08 1.33
C ARG A 13 -6.81 13.04 2.62
N ALA A 14 -7.30 12.33 3.63
CA ALA A 14 -6.67 12.30 4.95
C ALA A 14 -6.83 10.91 5.60
N PRO A 15 -6.18 9.87 5.05
CA PRO A 15 -6.23 8.53 5.65
C PRO A 15 -5.45 8.50 6.97
N GLN A 16 -6.08 8.01 8.03
CA GLN A 16 -5.48 7.89 9.37
C GLN A 16 -5.12 6.42 9.71
N VAL A 17 -4.77 5.63 8.69
CA VAL A 17 -4.43 4.21 8.84
C VAL A 17 -3.15 3.88 8.08
N GLY A 18 -2.42 2.85 8.55
CA GLY A 18 -1.14 2.44 7.97
C GLY A 18 -1.21 1.39 6.84
N CYS A 19 -2.38 0.78 6.61
CA CYS A 19 -2.60 -0.22 5.57
C CYS A 19 -4.00 -0.03 4.97
N ILE A 20 -4.09 -0.01 3.64
CA ILE A 20 -5.33 0.28 2.90
C ILE A 20 -5.47 -0.71 1.76
N LEU A 21 -6.61 -1.37 1.67
CA LEU A 21 -6.98 -2.21 0.53
C LEU A 21 -7.93 -1.43 -0.38
N VAL A 22 -7.52 -1.21 -1.62
CA VAL A 22 -8.35 -0.65 -2.69
C VAL A 22 -8.68 -1.79 -3.65
N TYR A 23 -9.97 -2.03 -3.89
CA TYR A 23 -10.42 -3.12 -4.75
C TYR A 23 -11.70 -2.73 -5.50
N GLY A 24 -11.91 -3.33 -6.66
CA GLY A 24 -13.08 -3.09 -7.50
C GLY A 24 -12.90 -3.63 -8.91
N PRO A 25 -13.97 -3.71 -9.71
CA PRO A 25 -13.91 -4.19 -11.10
C PRO A 25 -13.27 -3.20 -12.07
N ASP A 26 -13.17 -1.93 -11.70
CA ASP A 26 -12.57 -0.86 -12.51
C ASP A 26 -11.11 -0.64 -12.08
N ARG A 27 -10.17 -1.20 -12.86
CA ARG A 27 -8.74 -1.07 -12.60
C ARG A 27 -8.27 0.38 -12.65
N GLY A 28 -8.78 1.18 -13.59
CA GLY A 28 -8.39 2.59 -13.72
C GLY A 28 -8.75 3.39 -12.46
N LEU A 29 -9.94 3.16 -11.92
CA LEU A 29 -10.38 3.80 -10.67
C LEU A 29 -9.62 3.30 -9.44
N VAL A 30 -9.21 2.03 -9.42
CA VAL A 30 -8.35 1.47 -8.36
C VAL A 30 -6.98 2.15 -8.39
N ASP A 31 -6.35 2.21 -9.56
CA ASP A 31 -5.02 2.79 -9.75
C ASP A 31 -5.00 4.30 -9.45
N GLU A 32 -6.04 5.03 -9.86
CA GLU A 32 -6.22 6.44 -9.52
C GLU A 32 -6.27 6.65 -8.00
N ARG A 33 -7.07 5.84 -7.29
CA ARG A 33 -7.22 5.95 -5.83
C ARG A 33 -5.96 5.55 -5.07
N LEU A 34 -5.26 4.52 -5.53
CA LEU A 34 -3.96 4.12 -5.00
C LEU A 34 -2.95 5.27 -5.12
N THR A 35 -2.89 5.91 -6.29
CA THR A 35 -2.03 7.07 -6.54
C THR A 35 -2.37 8.24 -5.63
N LEU A 36 -3.67 8.57 -5.48
CA LEU A 36 -4.11 9.63 -4.58
C LEU A 36 -3.71 9.36 -3.13
N LEU A 37 -3.91 8.13 -2.65
CA LEU A 37 -3.52 7.72 -1.29
C LEU A 37 -2.01 7.79 -1.09
N ALA A 38 -1.21 7.29 -2.05
CA ALA A 38 0.24 7.36 -1.99
C ALA A 38 0.75 8.81 -1.88
N LYS A 39 0.13 9.72 -2.66
CA LYS A 39 0.43 11.15 -2.61
C LYS A 39 0.06 11.86 -1.31
N THR A 40 -0.76 11.25 -0.44
CA THR A 40 -0.98 11.77 0.92
C THR A 40 0.18 11.50 1.87
N ALA A 41 1.06 10.55 1.52
CA ALA A 41 2.22 10.18 2.33
C ALA A 41 3.55 10.66 1.72
N LEU A 42 3.63 10.75 0.39
CA LEU A 42 4.82 11.15 -0.36
C LEU A 42 4.50 12.26 -1.35
N GLU A 43 5.37 13.28 -1.41
CA GLU A 43 5.28 14.34 -2.42
C GLU A 43 5.74 13.85 -3.80
N ASP A 44 6.75 12.98 -3.82
CA ASP A 44 7.32 12.36 -5.02
C ASP A 44 7.22 10.83 -4.94
N LEU A 45 6.52 10.23 -5.91
CA LEU A 45 6.43 8.77 -6.06
C LEU A 45 7.59 8.18 -6.88
N GLY A 46 8.45 9.03 -7.44
CA GLY A 46 9.68 8.62 -8.12
C GLY A 46 10.85 8.35 -7.18
N ASP A 47 10.73 8.63 -5.87
CA ASP A 47 11.79 8.40 -4.89
C ASP A 47 11.90 6.91 -4.53
N PRO A 48 12.97 6.20 -4.97
CA PRO A 48 13.12 4.77 -4.72
C PRO A 48 13.38 4.42 -3.24
N PHE A 49 13.79 5.40 -2.43
CA PHE A 49 14.02 5.21 -0.99
C PHE A 49 12.74 5.36 -0.16
N ARG A 50 11.65 5.81 -0.78
CA ARG A 50 10.39 6.11 -0.09
C ARG A 50 9.18 5.48 -0.76
N PHE A 51 9.25 5.14 -2.04
CA PHE A 51 8.23 4.43 -2.77
C PHE A 51 8.77 3.11 -3.31
N THR A 52 8.03 2.02 -3.09
CA THR A 52 8.32 0.74 -3.75
C THR A 52 7.01 0.10 -4.20
N GLU A 53 7.06 -0.63 -5.30
CA GLU A 53 5.94 -1.41 -5.82
C GLU A 53 6.32 -2.89 -5.87
N ILE A 54 5.48 -3.73 -5.28
CA ILE A 54 5.64 -5.19 -5.24
C ILE A 54 4.46 -5.80 -6.00
N SER A 55 4.72 -6.70 -6.94
CA SER A 55 3.64 -7.43 -7.60
C SER A 55 3.04 -8.50 -6.67
N GLY A 56 1.74 -8.75 -6.77
CA GLY A 56 1.07 -9.85 -6.07
C GLY A 56 1.75 -11.20 -6.28
N PRO A 57 2.11 -11.58 -7.53
CA PRO A 57 2.88 -12.79 -7.80
C PRO A 57 4.23 -12.84 -7.07
N SER A 58 4.99 -11.74 -7.07
CA SER A 58 6.27 -11.65 -6.35
C SER A 58 6.07 -11.84 -4.84
N LEU A 59 5.04 -11.20 -4.27
CA LEU A 59 4.73 -11.30 -2.85
C LEU A 59 4.26 -12.70 -2.44
N ILE A 60 3.59 -13.42 -3.34
CA ILE A 60 3.20 -14.82 -3.11
C ILE A 60 4.43 -15.73 -3.10
N GLN A 61 5.37 -15.51 -4.01
CA GLN A 61 6.62 -16.28 -4.09
C GLN A 61 7.53 -16.01 -2.90
N GLU A 62 7.62 -14.75 -2.47
CA GLU A 62 8.51 -14.32 -1.38
C GLU A 62 7.77 -13.38 -0.40
N PRO A 63 7.02 -13.95 0.58
CA PRO A 63 6.26 -13.16 1.55
C PRO A 63 7.10 -12.24 2.45
N SER A 64 8.38 -12.54 2.65
CA SER A 64 9.31 -11.73 3.44
C SER A 64 9.55 -10.35 2.83
N LEU A 65 9.40 -10.18 1.51
CA LEU A 65 9.59 -8.90 0.82
C LEU A 65 8.79 -7.78 1.48
N LEU A 66 7.55 -8.02 1.90
CA LEU A 66 6.74 -6.99 2.55
C LEU A 66 7.32 -6.53 3.90
N LEU A 67 7.89 -7.47 4.68
CA LEU A 67 8.52 -7.15 5.96
C LEU A 67 9.84 -6.40 5.74
N ASP A 68 10.65 -6.86 4.81
CA ASP A 68 11.95 -6.26 4.49
C ASP A 68 11.77 -4.82 3.98
N GLU A 69 10.83 -4.62 3.05
CA GLU A 69 10.51 -3.30 2.51
C GLU A 69 9.91 -2.35 3.55
N ALA A 70 9.19 -2.88 4.53
CA ALA A 70 8.63 -2.09 5.63
C ALA A 70 9.64 -1.75 6.73
N ALA A 71 10.70 -2.57 6.87
CA ALA A 71 11.82 -2.32 7.76
C ALA A 71 12.92 -1.47 7.12
N ALA A 72 12.91 -1.33 5.78
CA ALA A 72 13.88 -0.56 5.03
C ALA A 72 13.91 0.91 5.47
N ILE A 73 15.13 1.44 5.61
CA ILE A 73 15.36 2.83 6.02
C ILE A 73 15.00 3.77 4.87
N SER A 74 14.13 4.75 5.12
CA SER A 74 13.94 5.88 4.21
C SER A 74 15.09 6.87 4.34
N PHE A 75 15.88 7.00 3.28
CA PHE A 75 16.97 7.97 3.22
C PHE A 75 16.41 9.40 3.32
N GLY A 76 16.90 10.19 4.28
CA GLY A 76 16.34 11.52 4.60
C GLY A 76 15.15 11.52 5.58
N GLY A 77 14.73 10.34 6.06
CA GLY A 77 13.61 10.19 7.00
C GLY A 77 12.23 10.34 6.36
N GLY A 78 11.20 10.43 7.19
CA GLY A 78 9.81 10.61 6.76
C GLY A 78 9.06 9.30 6.51
N ARG A 79 7.91 9.41 5.83
CA ARG A 79 7.03 8.27 5.52
C ARG A 79 7.55 7.50 4.30
N ARG A 80 7.32 6.18 4.29
CA ARG A 80 7.49 5.26 3.15
C ARG A 80 6.13 4.72 2.71
N VAL A 81 5.97 4.48 1.42
CA VAL A 81 4.80 3.82 0.83
C VAL A 81 5.26 2.54 0.14
N ILE A 82 4.59 1.44 0.46
CA ILE A 82 4.74 0.16 -0.23
C ILE A 82 3.41 -0.10 -0.92
N MET A 83 3.43 -0.14 -2.25
CA MET A 83 2.26 -0.47 -3.06
C MET A 83 2.33 -1.94 -3.47
N VAL A 84 1.25 -2.68 -3.25
CA VAL A 84 1.16 -4.07 -3.73
C VAL A 84 0.13 -4.12 -4.86
N GLY A 85 0.63 -4.24 -6.09
CA GLY A 85 -0.19 -4.37 -7.29
C GLY A 85 -0.74 -5.78 -7.44
N GLU A 86 -1.91 -5.93 -8.08
CA GLU A 86 -2.49 -7.25 -8.41
C GLU A 86 -2.62 -8.20 -7.20
N ALA A 87 -2.87 -7.64 -6.01
CA ALA A 87 -3.07 -8.41 -4.80
C ALA A 87 -4.35 -9.27 -4.89
N THR A 88 -4.20 -10.55 -4.56
CA THR A 88 -5.30 -11.52 -4.47
C THR A 88 -5.35 -12.12 -3.07
N ASP A 89 -6.34 -12.98 -2.81
CA ASP A 89 -6.44 -13.72 -1.54
C ASP A 89 -5.16 -14.51 -1.21
N ALA A 90 -4.39 -14.93 -2.22
CA ALA A 90 -3.12 -15.64 -2.02
C ALA A 90 -2.04 -14.77 -1.34
N THR A 91 -2.14 -13.44 -1.41
CA THR A 91 -1.23 -12.51 -0.69
C THR A 91 -1.56 -12.39 0.80
N ALA A 92 -2.70 -12.93 1.26
CA ALA A 92 -3.16 -12.73 2.63
C ALA A 92 -2.20 -13.27 3.69
N SER A 93 -1.42 -14.32 3.39
CA SER A 93 -0.41 -14.86 4.30
C SER A 93 0.70 -13.84 4.60
N ALA A 94 1.20 -13.14 3.58
CA ALA A 94 2.22 -12.10 3.72
C ALA A 94 1.71 -10.93 4.59
N PHE A 95 0.50 -10.45 4.32
CA PHE A 95 -0.11 -9.38 5.12
C PHE A 95 -0.42 -9.81 6.56
N LYS A 96 -0.84 -11.07 6.78
CA LYS A 96 -1.05 -11.59 8.15
C LYS A 96 0.25 -11.60 8.95
N ALA A 97 1.34 -12.07 8.36
CA ALA A 97 2.66 -12.06 9.00
C ALA A 97 3.09 -10.62 9.33
N PHE A 98 3.00 -9.72 8.35
CA PHE A 98 3.35 -8.31 8.53
C PHE A 98 2.55 -7.61 9.65
N LEU A 99 1.23 -7.80 9.67
CA LEU A 99 0.35 -7.16 10.65
C LEU A 99 0.49 -7.73 12.06
N ALA A 100 1.02 -8.95 12.22
CA ALA A 100 1.29 -9.54 13.53
C ALA A 100 2.50 -8.89 14.24
N HIS A 101 3.36 -8.17 13.51
CA HIS A 101 4.58 -7.54 14.01
C HIS A 101 4.47 -6.01 14.16
N ARG A 102 3.25 -5.44 14.09
CA ARG A 102 2.98 -4.00 14.13
C ARG A 102 2.21 -3.55 15.37
#